data_AF-A0A847VN94-F1
#
_entry.id   AF-A0A847VN94-F1
#
_cell.length_a   1.000
_cell.length_b   1.000
_cell.length_c   1.000
_cell.angle_alpha   90.00
_cell.angle_beta   90.00
_cell.angle_gamma   90.00
#
_symmetry.space_group_name_H-M   'P 1'
#
loop_
_entity.id
_entity.type
_entity.pdbx_description
1 polymer ?
#
loop_
_entity_poly.entity_id
_entity_poly.type
_entity_poly.pdbx_seq_one_letter_code
_entity_poly.pdbx_strand_id
1 'polypeptide(L)'
;MVAVALAELERLVDAALRRAGAGPEMAAAAARALVLAEAQGIGSHGLARVAQYCTHLRIGRVDGNARPRVQQARGGAVLVDAGEGLAFEACELAVAEGVQRALAQ
;
A
#
# COMPACT_ATOMS: atom_id res chain seq x y z
N MET A 1 27.13 2.69 -7.95
CA MET A 1 26.04 2.43 -6.98
C MET A 1 25.66 3.76 -6.37
N VAL A 2 24.38 4.10 -6.29
CA VAL A 2 23.91 5.39 -5.74
C VAL A 2 23.25 5.12 -4.41
N ALA A 3 23.55 5.93 -3.39
CA ALA A 3 22.90 5.87 -2.09
C ALA A 3 21.83 6.97 -2.00
N VAL A 4 20.64 6.62 -1.55
CA VAL A 4 19.51 7.53 -1.33
C VAL A 4 18.98 7.28 0.08
N ALA A 5 18.67 8.33 0.83
CA ALA A 5 18.07 8.20 2.16
C ALA A 5 16.66 7.58 2.05
N LEU A 6 16.28 6.70 2.98
CA LEU A 6 14.96 6.02 2.93
C LEU A 6 13.80 7.01 2.86
N ALA A 7 13.84 8.08 3.65
CA ALA A 7 12.80 9.12 3.63
C ALA A 7 12.73 9.89 2.29
N GLU A 8 13.86 10.09 1.61
CA GLU A 8 13.87 10.66 0.26
C GLU A 8 13.25 9.67 -0.73
N LEU A 9 13.62 8.40 -0.62
CA LEU A 9 13.12 7.34 -1.50
C LEU A 9 11.60 7.15 -1.35
N GLU A 10 11.08 7.15 -0.12
CA GLU A 10 9.65 7.09 0.16
C GLU A 10 8.92 8.27 -0.47
N ARG A 11 9.44 9.50 -0.33
CA ARG A 11 8.86 10.69 -0.99
C ARG A 11 8.84 10.58 -2.51
N LEU A 12 9.90 10.03 -3.12
CA LEU A 12 9.98 9.85 -4.57
C LEU A 12 8.95 8.81 -5.06
N VAL A 13 8.79 7.71 -4.33
CA VAL A 13 7.81 6.66 -4.65
C VAL A 13 6.38 7.16 -4.46
N ASP A 14 6.07 7.80 -3.33
CA ASP A 14 4.76 8.42 -3.07
C ASP A 14 4.38 9.38 -4.21
N ALA A 15 5.29 10.31 -4.54
CA ALA A 15 5.05 11.30 -5.57
C ALA A 15 4.86 10.64 -6.96
N ALA A 16 5.56 9.55 -7.26
CA ALA A 16 5.39 8.81 -8.51
C ALA A 16 4.00 8.16 -8.60
N LEU A 17 3.54 7.52 -7.52
CA LEU A 17 2.23 6.87 -7.47
C LEU A 17 1.08 7.89 -7.53
N ARG A 18 1.21 9.02 -6.82
CA ARG A 18 0.23 10.11 -6.88
C ARG A 18 0.14 10.71 -8.28
N ARG A 19 1.28 10.95 -8.94
CA ARG A 19 1.30 11.38 -10.36
C ARG A 19 0.69 10.35 -11.31
N ALA A 20 0.67 9.07 -10.93
CA ALA A 20 0.04 8.01 -11.72
C ALA A 20 -1.46 7.85 -11.46
N GLY A 21 -2.02 8.54 -10.45
CA GLY A 21 -3.45 8.56 -10.16
C GLY A 21 -3.86 8.00 -8.78
N ALA A 22 -2.91 7.54 -7.95
CA ALA A 22 -3.24 7.06 -6.61
C ALA A 22 -3.66 8.21 -5.67
N GLY A 23 -4.68 7.97 -4.86
CA GLY A 23 -5.03 8.81 -3.71
C GLY A 23 -3.89 8.89 -2.67
N PRO A 24 -3.92 9.90 -1.78
CA PRO A 24 -2.83 10.17 -0.86
C PRO A 24 -2.53 9.01 0.10
N GLU A 25 -3.55 8.41 0.71
CA GLU A 25 -3.38 7.29 1.67
C GLU A 25 -2.81 6.04 0.98
N MET A 26 -3.39 5.66 -0.17
CA MET A 26 -2.90 4.56 -0.99
C MET A 26 -1.44 4.72 -1.40
N ALA A 27 -1.07 5.91 -1.88
CA ALA A 27 0.30 6.19 -2.31
C ALA A 27 1.28 6.13 -1.14
N ALA A 28 0.92 6.69 0.02
CA ALA A 28 1.75 6.68 1.20
C ALA A 28 1.95 5.26 1.75
N ALA A 29 0.89 4.45 1.83
CA ALA A 29 0.96 3.05 2.27
C ALA A 29 1.83 2.20 1.32
N ALA A 30 1.64 2.37 0.01
CA ALA A 30 2.45 1.69 -0.99
C ALA A 30 3.93 2.12 -0.94
N ALA A 31 4.21 3.43 -0.78
CA ALA A 31 5.57 3.94 -0.69
C ALA A 31 6.32 3.33 0.52
N ARG A 32 5.71 3.33 1.71
CA ARG A 32 6.28 2.69 2.91
C ARG A 32 6.61 1.23 2.67
N ALA A 33 5.65 0.46 2.15
CA ALA A 33 5.83 -0.98 1.96
C ALA A 33 6.90 -1.31 0.91
N LEU A 34 6.93 -0.59 -0.21
CA LEU A 34 7.91 -0.79 -1.28
C LEU A 34 9.32 -0.41 -0.85
N VAL A 35 9.47 0.71 -0.13
CA VAL A 35 10.79 1.13 0.36
C VAL A 35 11.29 0.22 1.48
N LEU A 36 10.40 -0.26 2.35
CA LEU A 36 10.75 -1.25 3.36
C LEU A 36 11.26 -2.55 2.72
N ALA A 37 10.57 -3.05 1.69
CA ALA A 37 11.00 -4.24 0.96
C ALA A 37 12.37 -4.05 0.28
N GLU A 38 12.62 -2.87 -0.29
CA GLU A 38 13.92 -2.52 -0.86
C GLU A 38 15.03 -2.51 0.22
N ALA A 39 14.77 -1.84 1.35
CA ALA A 39 15.71 -1.74 2.47
C ALA A 39 16.05 -3.10 3.09
N GLN A 40 15.14 -4.07 3.00
CA GLN A 40 15.33 -5.46 3.44
C GLN A 40 16.03 -6.35 2.39
N GLY A 41 16.40 -5.81 1.24
CA GLY A 41 17.05 -6.56 0.16
C GLY A 41 16.09 -7.40 -0.69
N ILE A 42 14.78 -7.19 -0.58
CA ILE A 42 13.74 -7.88 -1.35
C ILE A 42 13.37 -7.04 -2.58
N GLY A 43 14.37 -6.75 -3.43
CA GLY A 43 14.19 -5.83 -4.56
C GLY A 43 13.08 -6.21 -5.55
N SER A 44 12.76 -7.51 -5.67
CA SER A 44 11.64 -8.02 -6.49
C SER A 44 10.25 -7.58 -5.99
N HIS A 45 10.15 -7.10 -4.75
CA HIS A 45 8.95 -6.57 -4.11
C HIS A 45 9.09 -5.10 -3.71
N GLY A 46 10.28 -4.52 -3.84
CA GLY A 46 10.57 -3.11 -3.57
C GLY A 46 10.42 -2.23 -4.82
N LEU A 47 11.46 -1.47 -5.14
CA LEU A 47 11.41 -0.42 -6.18
C LEU A 47 11.06 -0.95 -7.58
N ALA A 48 11.37 -2.23 -7.86
CA ALA A 48 11.04 -2.88 -9.13
C ALA A 48 9.53 -2.87 -9.44
N ARG A 49 8.66 -2.73 -8.41
CA ARG A 49 7.20 -2.71 -8.57
C ARG A 49 6.61 -1.34 -8.86
N VAL A 50 7.35 -0.25 -8.59
CA VAL A 50 6.83 1.12 -8.69
C VAL A 50 6.32 1.42 -10.10
N ALA A 51 7.10 1.08 -11.13
CA ALA A 51 6.71 1.29 -12.53
C ALA A 51 5.45 0.49 -12.91
N GLN A 52 5.36 -0.76 -12.44
CA GLN A 52 4.20 -1.62 -12.68
C GLN A 52 2.93 -1.04 -12.05
N TYR A 53 2.97 -0.59 -10.80
CA TYR A 53 1.81 0.02 -10.15
C TYR A 53 1.42 1.36 -10.75
N CYS A 54 2.40 2.18 -11.15
CA CYS A 54 2.12 3.39 -11.94
C CYS A 54 1.36 3.05 -13.23
N THR A 55 1.77 2.00 -13.94
CA THR A 55 1.06 1.55 -15.15
C THR A 55 -0.35 1.07 -14.81
N HIS A 56 -0.53 0.26 -13.76
CA HIS A 56 -1.85 -0.24 -13.37
C HIS A 56 -2.83 0.89 -13.04
N LEU A 57 -2.39 1.93 -12.33
CA LEU A 57 -3.18 3.12 -12.03
C LEU A 57 -3.57 3.87 -13.32
N ARG A 58 -2.61 4.14 -14.21
CA ARG A 58 -2.85 4.89 -15.45
C ARG A 58 -3.82 4.20 -16.41
N ILE A 59 -3.81 2.86 -16.45
CA ILE A 59 -4.68 2.09 -17.35
C ILE A 59 -6.01 1.69 -16.70
N GLY A 60 -6.30 2.16 -15.48
CA GLY A 60 -7.53 1.84 -14.75
C GLY A 60 -7.62 0.38 -14.29
N ARG A 61 -6.51 -0.36 -14.25
CA ARG A 61 -6.45 -1.69 -13.63
C ARG A 61 -6.54 -1.61 -12.10
N VAL A 62 -6.18 -0.45 -11.54
CA VAL A 62 -6.32 -0.11 -10.13
C VAL A 62 -7.13 1.18 -10.06
N ASP A 63 -8.17 1.20 -9.24
CA ASP A 63 -8.89 2.43 -8.94
C ASP A 63 -8.08 3.27 -7.94
N GLY A 64 -7.47 4.36 -8.42
CA GLY A 64 -6.70 5.27 -7.57
C GLY A 64 -7.53 6.01 -6.51
N ASN A 65 -8.86 6.03 -6.65
CA ASN A 65 -9.77 6.63 -5.67
C ASN A 65 -10.33 5.62 -4.67
N ALA A 66 -10.01 4.33 -4.82
CA ALA A 66 -10.43 3.30 -3.89
C ALA A 66 -10.03 3.64 -2.45
N ARG A 67 -10.92 3.32 -1.51
CA ARG A 67 -10.65 3.37 -0.08
C ARG A 67 -11.08 2.04 0.53
N PRO A 68 -10.19 1.33 1.24
CA PRO A 68 -10.55 0.07 1.84
C PRO A 68 -11.57 0.28 2.97
N ARG A 69 -12.42 -0.70 3.19
CA ARG A 69 -13.43 -0.66 4.26
C ARG A 69 -13.60 -2.03 4.90
N VAL A 70 -13.95 -2.03 6.18
CA VAL A 70 -14.45 -3.23 6.84
C VAL A 70 -15.86 -3.52 6.32
N GLN A 71 -16.02 -4.63 5.61
CA GLN A 71 -17.29 -5.07 5.06
C GLN A 71 -18.10 -5.88 6.09
N GLN A 72 -17.41 -6.66 6.92
CA GLN A 72 -18.03 -7.46 7.98
C GLN A 72 -16.99 -7.80 9.05
N ALA A 73 -17.45 -8.05 10.27
CA ALA A 73 -16.60 -8.63 11.31
C ALA A 73 -17.41 -9.51 12.26
N ARG A 74 -16.75 -10.51 12.86
CA ARG A 74 -17.35 -11.41 13.86
C ARG A 74 -16.27 -12.01 14.76
N GLY A 75 -16.38 -11.78 16.07
CA GLY A 75 -15.38 -12.25 17.03
C GLY A 75 -13.97 -11.82 16.60
N GLY A 76 -13.06 -12.79 16.51
CA GLY A 76 -11.67 -12.60 16.07
C GLY A 76 -11.45 -12.36 14.57
N ALA A 77 -12.49 -12.38 13.73
CA ALA A 77 -12.35 -12.26 12.28
C ALA A 77 -12.88 -10.92 11.73
N VAL A 78 -12.24 -10.42 10.67
CA VAL A 78 -12.62 -9.22 9.91
C VAL A 78 -12.53 -9.48 8.41
N LEU A 79 -13.49 -8.97 7.66
CA LEU A 79 -13.51 -8.96 6.19
C LEU A 79 -13.28 -7.53 5.72
N VAL A 80 -12.19 -7.30 4.98
CA VAL A 80 -11.84 -6.00 4.39
C VAL A 80 -12.02 -6.06 2.88
N ASP A 81 -12.80 -5.13 2.34
CA ASP A 81 -12.92 -4.87 0.91
C ASP A 81 -11.90 -3.79 0.52
N ALA A 82 -11.01 -4.11 -0.43
CA ALA A 82 -9.97 -3.20 -0.92
C ALA A 82 -10.47 -2.22 -2.00
N GLY A 83 -11.68 -2.41 -2.53
CA GLY A 83 -12.28 -1.51 -3.51
C GLY A 83 -11.50 -1.38 -4.81
N GLU A 84 -10.79 -2.44 -5.24
CA GLU A 84 -9.94 -2.43 -6.44
C GLU A 84 -8.73 -1.46 -6.39
N GLY A 85 -8.35 -1.00 -5.19
CA GLY A 85 -7.15 -0.22 -4.96
C GLY A 85 -5.86 -1.04 -4.96
N LEU A 86 -4.71 -0.37 -4.81
CA LEU A 86 -3.49 -1.08 -4.42
C LEU A 86 -3.68 -1.67 -3.01
N ALA A 87 -3.24 -2.91 -2.81
CA ALA A 87 -3.56 -3.67 -1.60
C ALA A 87 -2.98 -3.09 -0.29
N PHE A 88 -2.00 -2.17 -0.35
CA PHE A 88 -1.24 -1.73 0.81
C PHE A 88 -2.10 -1.07 1.90
N GLU A 89 -2.95 -0.11 1.54
CA GLU A 89 -3.86 0.56 2.48
C GLU A 89 -4.87 -0.43 3.08
N ALA A 90 -5.37 -1.38 2.28
CA ALA A 90 -6.28 -2.42 2.74
C ALA A 90 -5.61 -3.39 3.73
N CYS A 91 -4.35 -3.75 3.47
CA CYS A 91 -3.57 -4.59 4.38
C CYS A 91 -3.27 -3.87 5.69
N GLU A 92 -2.93 -2.57 5.67
CA GLU A 92 -2.75 -1.78 6.89
C GLU A 92 -4.03 -1.75 7.74
N LEU A 93 -5.20 -1.52 7.12
CA LEU A 93 -6.50 -1.61 7.79
C LEU A 93 -6.76 -3.01 8.38
N ALA A 94 -6.52 -4.07 7.60
CA ALA A 94 -6.75 -5.44 8.03
C ALA A 94 -5.86 -5.84 9.22
N VAL A 95 -4.58 -5.43 9.22
CA VAL A 95 -3.66 -5.67 10.33
C VAL A 95 -4.12 -4.92 11.59
N ALA A 96 -4.48 -3.64 11.46
CA ALA A 96 -4.97 -2.85 12.60
C ALA A 96 -6.23 -3.46 13.21
N GLU A 97 -7.22 -3.83 12.39
CA GLU A 97 -8.45 -4.50 12.83
C GLU A 97 -8.17 -5.85 13.49
N GLY A 98 -7.27 -6.66 12.92
CA GLY A 98 -6.88 -7.95 13.47
C GLY A 98 -6.26 -7.83 14.86
N VAL A 99 -5.36 -6.86 15.06
CA VAL A 99 -4.75 -6.58 16.37
C VAL A 99 -5.81 -6.17 17.39
N GLN A 100 -6.70 -5.23 17.04
CA GLN A 100 -7.76 -4.79 17.95
C GLN A 100 -8.65 -5.95 18.39
N ARG A 101 -8.99 -6.85 17.48
CA ARG A 101 -9.85 -8.01 17.75
C ARG A 101 -9.17 -9.08 18.58
N ALA A 102 -7.86 -9.28 18.38
CA ALA A 102 -7.09 -10.19 19.20
C ALA A 102 -7.02 -9.72 20.66
N LEU A 103 -6.95 -8.41 20.89
CA LEU A 103 -6.91 -7.80 22.23
C LEU A 103 -8.28 -7.75 22.93
N ALA A 104 -9.37 -7.83 22.17
CA ALA A 104 -10.73 -7.74 22.69
C ALA A 104 -11.39 -9.10 23.03
N GLN A 105 -10.65 -10.20 22.85
CA GLN A 105 -11.02 -11.54 23.33
C GLN A 105 -10.49 -11.78 24.74
#